data_AF-A0A6L3F5X5-F1
#
_entry.id   AF-A0A6L3F5X5-F1
#
_cell.length_a   1.000
_cell.length_b   1.000
_cell.length_c   1.000
_cell.angle_alpha   90.00
_cell.angle_beta   90.00
_cell.angle_gamma   90.00
#
_symmetry.space_group_name_H-M   'P 1'
#
loop_
_entity.id
_entity.type
_entity.pdbx_description
1 polymer ?
#
loop_
_entity_poly.entity_id
_entity_poly.type
_entity_poly.pdbx_seq_one_letter_code
_entity_poly.pdbx_strand_id
1 'polypeptide(L)'
;MYKWLKVIIILVTVGILLGACSNNPEEAEVNQDIEADPTEVAQEIEADPTVEPTSIPDPTVEPISTSDPTVFPLPERAGPRTKTSGTVPHVQIDVEPITAVNDKLFQRAFTLPGVEDRPTIVSLPGARGMWLTDDISLAHPEAIVSGREFAHIHPDGSLHAPLPYERALEVAEKGWGERHPWADEREGWDGLVMLFTPQSMEELDITFQLIVESYNHVTGQTVQAADFE
;
A
#
# COMPACT_ATOMS: atom_id res chain seq x y z
N MET A 1 -39.10 -18.53 9.40
CA MET A 1 -39.56 -17.68 10.51
C MET A 1 -38.52 -17.69 11.61
N TYR A 2 -37.53 -16.78 11.60
CA TYR A 2 -36.75 -16.41 12.78
C TYR A 2 -36.41 -14.93 12.65
N LYS A 3 -36.66 -14.19 13.73
CA LYS A 3 -36.84 -12.73 13.79
C LYS A 3 -35.49 -12.01 13.72
N TRP A 4 -35.43 -10.98 12.89
CA TRP A 4 -34.35 -9.99 12.83
C TRP A 4 -34.39 -9.12 14.08
N LEU A 5 -33.31 -9.12 14.86
CA LEU A 5 -33.13 -8.23 16.00
C LEU A 5 -32.57 -6.90 15.47
N LYS A 6 -33.42 -5.86 15.40
CA LYS A 6 -33.01 -4.50 15.08
C LYS A 6 -32.30 -3.91 16.30
N VAL A 7 -31.01 -3.61 16.17
CA VAL A 7 -30.27 -2.81 17.15
C VAL A 7 -30.67 -1.35 16.94
N ILE A 8 -31.31 -0.76 17.96
CA ILE A 8 -31.66 0.65 18.01
C ILE A 8 -30.47 1.39 18.63
N ILE A 9 -29.75 2.17 17.82
CA ILE A 9 -28.72 3.10 18.29
C ILE A 9 -29.43 4.39 18.72
N ILE A 10 -29.32 4.73 20.01
CA ILE A 10 -29.81 5.99 20.58
C ILE A 10 -28.75 7.06 20.32
N LEU A 11 -29.04 7.97 19.39
CA LEU A 11 -28.29 9.21 19.18
C LEU A 11 -28.71 10.22 20.25
N VAL A 12 -27.80 10.57 21.16
CA VAL A 12 -27.95 11.71 22.06
C VAL A 12 -27.33 12.92 21.39
N THR A 13 -28.17 13.80 20.85
CA THR A 13 -27.78 15.13 20.39
C THR A 13 -27.77 16.10 21.58
N VAL A 14 -26.60 16.64 21.91
CA VAL A 14 -26.49 17.84 22.75
C VAL A 14 -26.29 19.04 21.83
N GLY A 15 -27.32 19.87 21.75
CA GLY A 15 -27.23 21.19 21.13
C GLY A 15 -27.14 22.28 22.19
N ILE A 16 -26.13 23.15 22.09
CA ILE A 16 -26.07 24.50 22.67
C ILE A 16 -25.29 25.35 21.65
N LEU A 17 -25.96 26.15 20.82
CA LEU A 17 -26.38 27.55 20.98
C LEU A 17 -25.28 28.59 20.64
N LEU A 18 -25.51 29.23 19.49
CA LEU A 18 -25.39 30.67 19.18
C LEU A 18 -24.08 31.42 19.50
N GLY A 19 -23.42 31.81 18.41
CA GLY A 19 -22.52 32.95 18.34
C GLY A 19 -22.49 33.52 16.92
N ALA A 20 -23.51 34.30 16.57
CA ALA A 20 -23.52 35.10 15.35
C ALA A 20 -22.83 36.44 15.63
N CYS A 21 -21.78 36.74 14.87
CA CYS A 21 -21.40 38.13 14.56
C CYS A 21 -21.17 38.23 13.05
N SER A 22 -21.69 39.32 12.52
CA SER A 22 -22.07 39.59 11.15
C SER A 22 -21.02 40.47 10.46
N ASN A 23 -20.91 40.26 9.13
CA ASN A 23 -20.57 41.21 8.06
C ASN A 23 -19.32 42.11 8.19
N ASN A 24 -18.45 42.07 7.18
CA ASN A 24 -18.50 43.03 6.06
C ASN A 24 -17.60 42.57 4.90
N PRO A 25 -18.00 42.79 3.63
CA PRO A 25 -17.17 42.57 2.45
C PRO A 25 -16.36 43.83 2.13
N GLU A 26 -15.16 43.67 1.58
CA GLU A 26 -14.47 44.77 0.90
C GLU A 26 -14.02 44.32 -0.48
N GLU A 27 -14.45 45.12 -1.43
CA GLU A 27 -14.29 44.99 -2.86
C GLU A 27 -12.83 45.25 -3.26
N ALA A 28 -12.34 44.54 -4.27
CA ALA A 28 -11.25 45.02 -5.10
C ALA A 28 -11.59 44.76 -6.57
N GLU A 29 -11.65 45.86 -7.30
CA GLU A 29 -12.09 46.00 -8.68
C GLU A 29 -11.19 45.30 -9.70
N VAL A 30 -11.88 44.75 -10.72
CA VAL A 30 -11.60 44.73 -12.16
C VAL A 30 -10.27 45.37 -12.63
N ASN A 31 -9.50 44.58 -13.37
CA ASN A 31 -8.78 44.92 -14.61
C ASN A 31 -8.26 43.60 -15.22
N GLN A 32 -8.17 43.35 -16.52
CA GLN A 32 -8.61 43.96 -17.77
C GLN A 32 -8.40 42.85 -18.80
N ASP A 33 -9.27 42.79 -19.80
CA ASP A 33 -9.25 41.83 -20.90
C ASP A 33 -7.92 41.86 -21.67
N ILE A 34 -7.33 40.69 -21.92
CA ILE A 34 -6.32 40.51 -22.98
C ILE A 34 -6.92 39.50 -23.96
N GLU A 35 -7.54 40.02 -25.01
CA GLU A 35 -7.86 39.26 -26.22
C GLU A 35 -6.54 38.87 -26.92
N ALA A 36 -6.36 37.58 -27.18
CA ALA A 36 -5.30 37.07 -28.04
C ALA A 36 -5.84 36.94 -29.47
N ASP A 37 -5.29 37.74 -30.37
CA ASP A 37 -5.49 37.69 -31.82
C ASP A 37 -4.72 36.47 -32.42
N PRO A 38 -5.38 35.55 -33.15
CA PRO A 38 -4.73 34.35 -33.68
C PRO A 38 -4.51 34.47 -35.19
N THR A 39 -3.46 35.16 -35.65
CA THR A 39 -3.06 35.00 -37.07
C THR A 39 -1.60 35.38 -37.29
N GLU A 40 -0.68 34.39 -37.45
CA GLU A 40 0.37 34.52 -38.47
C GLU A 40 1.08 33.18 -38.81
N VAL A 41 0.81 32.74 -40.04
CA VAL A 41 1.74 32.14 -41.01
C VAL A 41 2.29 30.73 -40.76
N ALA A 42 1.62 29.78 -41.42
CA ALA A 42 2.27 28.58 -41.96
C ALA A 42 3.16 28.99 -43.13
N GLN A 43 4.47 28.77 -43.01
CA GLN A 43 5.40 28.78 -44.14
C GLN A 43 5.68 27.34 -44.55
N GLU A 44 5.23 27.02 -45.76
CA GLU A 44 5.60 25.82 -46.51
C GLU A 44 7.11 25.84 -46.76
N ILE A 45 7.82 24.83 -46.25
CA ILE A 45 9.21 24.56 -46.63
C ILE A 45 9.15 23.55 -47.77
N GLU A 46 9.47 24.01 -48.97
CA GLU A 46 9.62 23.17 -50.16
C GLU A 46 10.72 22.12 -49.93
N ALA A 47 10.40 20.86 -50.25
CA ALA A 47 11.31 19.73 -50.10
C ALA A 47 12.37 19.71 -51.21
N ASP A 48 13.64 19.70 -50.79
CA ASP A 48 14.80 19.40 -51.63
C ASP A 48 14.87 17.87 -51.91
N PRO A 49 14.79 17.41 -53.18
CA PRO A 49 14.71 15.99 -53.49
C PRO A 49 16.11 15.40 -53.76
N THR A 50 17.05 15.46 -52.81
CA THR A 50 18.30 14.69 -52.95
C THR A 50 19.00 14.36 -51.63
N VAL A 51 18.39 13.54 -50.75
CA VAL A 51 19.14 12.85 -49.70
C VAL A 51 18.61 11.42 -49.56
N GLU A 52 19.51 10.45 -49.77
CA GLU A 52 19.23 9.02 -49.59
C GLU A 52 18.81 8.71 -48.13
N PRO A 53 17.86 7.79 -47.89
CA PRO A 53 17.44 7.46 -46.54
C PRO A 53 18.55 6.69 -45.83
N THR A 54 19.26 7.37 -44.94
CA THR A 54 20.17 6.71 -44.01
C THR A 54 19.31 6.01 -42.96
N SER A 55 19.42 4.69 -42.90
CA SER A 55 18.68 3.83 -41.96
C SER A 55 18.94 4.25 -40.52
N ILE A 56 17.92 4.77 -39.85
CA ILE A 56 17.91 4.96 -38.39
C ILE A 56 17.74 3.55 -37.78
N PRO A 57 18.69 3.03 -37.00
CA PRO A 57 18.44 1.81 -36.24
C PRO A 57 17.44 2.09 -35.13
N ASP A 58 16.42 1.25 -35.08
CA ASP A 58 15.39 1.12 -34.05
C ASP A 58 16.04 1.06 -32.65
N PRO A 59 15.77 2.00 -31.73
CA PRO A 59 16.18 1.82 -30.34
C PRO A 59 15.22 0.80 -29.73
N THR A 60 15.61 -0.46 -29.79
CA THR A 60 15.02 -1.50 -28.96
C THR A 60 15.09 -1.04 -27.51
N VAL A 61 13.96 -0.58 -26.98
CA VAL A 61 13.80 -0.29 -25.56
C VAL A 61 13.79 -1.65 -24.88
N GLU A 62 14.96 -2.09 -24.45
CA GLU A 62 15.11 -3.15 -23.46
C GLU A 62 14.28 -2.73 -22.22
N PRO A 63 13.41 -3.60 -21.68
CA PRO A 63 12.69 -3.27 -20.46
C PRO A 63 13.72 -3.04 -19.35
N ILE A 64 13.63 -1.86 -18.71
CA ILE A 64 14.42 -1.55 -17.53
C ILE A 64 14.00 -2.54 -16.44
N SER A 65 14.78 -3.60 -16.29
CA SER A 65 14.72 -4.52 -15.15
C SER A 65 15.14 -3.74 -13.91
N THR A 66 14.17 -3.19 -13.19
CA THR A 66 14.36 -2.64 -11.84
C THR A 66 14.51 -3.78 -10.85
N SER A 67 15.51 -4.64 -11.03
CA SER A 67 15.91 -5.57 -9.99
C SER A 67 16.81 -4.81 -9.02
N ASP A 68 16.23 -4.35 -7.91
CA ASP A 68 16.98 -3.92 -6.74
C ASP A 68 17.94 -5.06 -6.35
N PRO A 69 19.26 -4.85 -6.36
CA PRO A 69 20.27 -5.91 -6.20
C PRO A 69 20.29 -6.58 -4.81
N THR A 70 19.31 -6.32 -3.94
CA THR A 70 19.28 -6.78 -2.55
C THR A 70 18.17 -7.81 -2.22
N VAL A 71 17.29 -8.15 -3.17
CA VAL A 71 16.22 -9.14 -2.92
C VAL A 71 16.75 -10.56 -3.12
N PHE A 72 17.01 -11.25 -2.00
CA PHE A 72 17.38 -12.66 -2.01
C PHE A 72 16.14 -13.57 -2.12
N PRO A 73 16.26 -14.74 -2.76
CA PRO A 73 15.18 -15.72 -2.77
C PRO A 73 14.76 -16.13 -1.36
N LEU A 74 13.45 -16.24 -1.12
CA LEU A 74 12.89 -16.72 0.15
C LEU A 74 13.25 -18.21 0.34
N PRO A 75 13.62 -18.61 1.55
CA PRO A 75 13.73 -20.03 1.88
C PRO A 75 12.33 -20.66 1.91
N GLU A 76 12.25 -21.97 1.75
CA GLU A 76 11.00 -22.72 2.01
C GLU A 76 10.62 -22.58 3.48
N ARG A 77 9.38 -22.16 3.75
CA ARG A 77 8.88 -22.14 5.13
C ARG A 77 8.71 -23.56 5.64
N ALA A 78 9.19 -23.82 6.85
CA ALA A 78 9.07 -25.13 7.47
C ALA A 78 7.64 -25.44 7.91
N GLY A 79 7.28 -26.73 7.86
CA GLY A 79 6.01 -27.22 8.40
C GLY A 79 4.85 -27.23 7.39
N PRO A 80 3.64 -27.60 7.85
CA PRO A 80 2.47 -27.64 6.99
C PRO A 80 2.01 -26.22 6.61
N ARG A 81 1.46 -26.07 5.41
CA ARG A 81 0.86 -24.81 4.97
C ARG A 81 -0.27 -24.39 5.91
N THR A 82 -0.20 -23.15 6.39
CA THR A 82 -1.24 -22.52 7.18
C THR A 82 -2.55 -22.45 6.39
N LYS A 83 -3.68 -22.78 7.03
CA LYS A 83 -5.01 -22.68 6.42
C LYS A 83 -5.61 -21.32 6.68
N THR A 84 -6.37 -20.82 5.72
CA THR A 84 -7.10 -19.55 5.81
C THR A 84 -8.56 -19.75 5.45
N SER A 85 -9.38 -18.72 5.68
CA SER A 85 -10.78 -18.67 5.22
C SER A 85 -10.93 -18.60 3.70
N GLY A 86 -9.88 -18.23 2.95
CA GLY A 86 -9.89 -18.04 1.50
C GLY A 86 -10.88 -16.99 0.98
N THR A 87 -11.49 -16.20 1.87
CA THR A 87 -12.54 -15.21 1.59
C THR A 87 -12.37 -14.03 2.54
N VAL A 88 -13.11 -12.93 2.34
CA VAL A 88 -13.14 -11.82 3.31
C VAL A 88 -14.30 -12.02 4.29
N PRO A 89 -14.09 -11.97 5.63
CA PRO A 89 -12.83 -11.67 6.31
C PRO A 89 -11.74 -12.74 6.10
N HIS A 90 -10.55 -12.29 5.68
CA HIS A 90 -9.41 -13.16 5.41
C HIS A 90 -8.66 -13.39 6.71
N VAL A 91 -8.75 -14.60 7.25
CA VAL A 91 -8.21 -14.95 8.57
C VAL A 91 -7.53 -16.32 8.52
N GLN A 92 -6.56 -16.54 9.39
CA GLN A 92 -5.98 -17.86 9.60
C GLN A 92 -6.90 -18.76 10.45
N ILE A 93 -6.77 -20.07 10.24
CA ILE A 93 -7.56 -21.09 10.95
C ILE A 93 -6.63 -21.92 11.82
N ASP A 94 -7.02 -22.11 13.08
CA ASP A 94 -6.33 -22.95 14.07
C ASP A 94 -4.85 -22.57 14.31
N VAL A 95 -4.54 -21.26 14.30
CA VAL A 95 -3.21 -20.75 14.63
C VAL A 95 -3.25 -20.01 15.96
N GLU A 96 -2.40 -20.45 16.89
CA GLU A 96 -2.14 -19.75 18.15
C GLU A 96 -0.81 -19.00 18.02
N PRO A 97 -0.77 -17.68 18.27
CA PRO A 97 0.47 -16.92 18.24
C PRO A 97 1.36 -17.27 19.44
N ILE A 98 2.67 -17.37 19.21
CA ILE A 98 3.63 -17.41 20.31
C ILE A 98 3.79 -15.99 20.85
N THR A 99 3.33 -15.74 22.07
CA THR A 99 3.27 -14.39 22.67
C THR A 99 4.56 -13.59 22.50
N ALA A 100 5.72 -14.18 22.82
CA ALA A 100 7.00 -13.47 22.71
C ALA A 100 7.36 -13.09 21.26
N VAL A 101 7.03 -13.93 20.28
CA VAL A 101 7.27 -13.65 18.85
C VAL A 101 6.30 -12.60 18.35
N ASN A 102 5.03 -12.69 18.73
CA ASN A 102 3.99 -11.75 18.35
C ASN A 102 4.23 -10.35 18.93
N ASP A 103 4.61 -10.27 20.21
CA ASP A 103 4.99 -9.01 20.86
C ASP A 103 6.18 -8.36 20.15
N LYS A 104 7.17 -9.16 19.75
CA LYS A 104 8.34 -8.68 19.00
C LYS A 104 7.98 -8.23 17.57
N LEU A 105 7.07 -8.94 16.89
CA LEU A 105 6.51 -8.53 15.61
C LEU A 105 5.90 -7.14 15.69
N PHE A 106 4.99 -6.93 16.65
CA PHE A 106 4.38 -5.63 16.86
C PHE A 106 5.42 -4.57 17.22
N GLN A 107 6.40 -4.88 18.06
CA GLN A 107 7.46 -3.93 18.39
C GLN A 107 8.21 -3.47 17.13
N ARG A 108 8.75 -4.40 16.33
CA ARG A 108 9.56 -4.08 15.14
C ARG A 108 8.76 -3.40 14.03
N ALA A 109 7.54 -3.85 13.76
CA ALA A 109 6.73 -3.30 12.68
C ALA A 109 6.58 -1.77 12.82
N PHE A 110 6.39 -1.28 14.05
CA PHE A 110 6.20 0.14 14.33
C PHE A 110 7.50 0.91 14.63
N THR A 111 8.69 0.32 14.42
CA THR A 111 9.96 1.08 14.42
C THR A 111 10.34 1.65 13.06
N LEU A 112 9.61 1.29 12.00
CA LEU A 112 9.88 1.81 10.66
C LEU A 112 9.69 3.33 10.60
N PRO A 113 10.52 4.06 9.83
CA PRO A 113 10.46 5.51 9.76
C PRO A 113 9.08 6.01 9.29
N GLY A 114 8.51 6.98 10.00
CA GLY A 114 7.21 7.56 9.61
C GLY A 114 6.03 6.58 9.66
N VAL A 115 6.17 5.44 10.35
CA VAL A 115 5.07 4.49 10.58
C VAL A 115 4.48 4.71 11.97
N GLU A 116 3.18 4.97 12.01
CA GLU A 116 2.39 5.09 13.24
C GLU A 116 1.50 3.87 13.46
N ASP A 117 1.39 3.48 14.74
CA ASP A 117 0.44 2.49 15.21
C ASP A 117 -0.94 3.13 15.45
N ARG A 118 -1.88 2.85 14.55
CA ARG A 118 -3.26 3.34 14.66
C ARG A 118 -4.26 2.19 14.52
N PRO A 119 -5.50 2.35 15.01
CA PRO A 119 -6.57 1.43 14.66
C PRO A 119 -6.72 1.30 13.14
N THR A 120 -6.86 0.07 12.65
CA THR A 120 -7.13 -0.19 11.24
C THR A 120 -8.46 0.43 10.78
N ILE A 121 -8.53 0.89 9.53
CA ILE A 121 -9.80 1.24 8.86
C ILE A 121 -10.25 0.21 7.81
N VAL A 122 -9.40 -0.78 7.51
CA VAL A 122 -9.64 -1.79 6.46
C VAL A 122 -9.87 -3.20 7.02
N SER A 123 -9.47 -3.47 8.26
CA SER A 123 -9.43 -4.82 8.82
C SER A 123 -10.40 -5.03 9.99
N LEU A 124 -10.30 -6.20 10.61
CA LEU A 124 -11.13 -6.65 11.72
C LEU A 124 -10.83 -5.88 13.03
N PRO A 125 -11.80 -5.81 13.96
CA PRO A 125 -11.56 -5.23 15.27
C PRO A 125 -10.36 -5.86 15.99
N GLY A 126 -9.48 -5.02 16.53
CA GLY A 126 -8.27 -5.44 17.24
C GLY A 126 -7.03 -5.55 16.36
N ALA A 127 -7.17 -5.53 15.03
CA ALA A 127 -6.02 -5.38 14.15
C ALA A 127 -5.44 -3.95 14.23
N ARG A 128 -4.12 -3.86 14.07
CA ARG A 128 -3.36 -2.62 14.16
C ARG A 128 -2.84 -2.23 12.79
N GLY A 129 -3.22 -1.05 12.34
CA GLY A 129 -2.80 -0.49 11.05
C GLY A 129 -1.42 0.15 11.16
N MET A 130 -0.61 -0.07 10.15
CA MET A 130 0.67 0.59 9.92
C MET A 130 0.45 1.81 9.02
N TRP A 131 0.37 2.99 9.64
CA TRP A 131 0.01 4.23 8.95
C TRP A 131 1.24 5.07 8.63
N LEU A 132 1.38 5.46 7.36
CA LEU A 132 2.44 6.38 6.95
C LEU A 132 2.05 7.82 7.29
N THR A 133 2.97 8.56 7.91
CA THR A 133 2.82 10.00 8.16
C THR A 133 2.75 10.79 6.85
N ASP A 134 2.21 12.01 6.92
CA ASP A 134 1.94 12.84 5.72
C ASP A 134 3.20 13.35 5.02
N ASP A 135 4.34 13.36 5.70
CA ASP A 135 5.65 13.75 5.16
C ASP A 135 6.33 12.66 4.33
N ILE A 136 5.82 11.42 4.38
CA ILE A 136 6.34 10.32 3.56
C ILE A 136 5.71 10.35 2.16
N SER A 137 6.50 10.52 1.12
CA SER A 137 6.03 10.37 -0.26
C SER A 137 5.63 8.92 -0.55
N LEU A 138 4.60 8.72 -1.36
CA LEU A 138 4.16 7.39 -1.83
C LEU A 138 4.58 7.22 -3.28
N ALA A 139 5.40 6.20 -3.55
CA ALA A 139 5.77 5.80 -4.90
C ALA A 139 4.65 4.97 -5.55
N HIS A 140 3.98 4.12 -4.75
CA HIS A 140 2.92 3.22 -5.18
C HIS A 140 1.65 3.39 -4.34
N PRO A 141 0.98 4.55 -4.37
CA PRO A 141 -0.24 4.80 -3.61
C PRO A 141 -1.40 3.88 -4.01
N GLU A 142 -1.42 3.37 -5.25
CA GLU A 142 -2.42 2.43 -5.77
C GLU A 142 -2.42 1.08 -5.05
N ALA A 143 -1.28 0.68 -4.48
CA ALA A 143 -1.13 -0.57 -3.73
C ALA A 143 -1.74 -0.52 -2.33
N ILE A 144 -2.06 0.69 -1.83
CA ILE A 144 -2.70 0.89 -0.54
C ILE A 144 -4.22 0.73 -0.68
N VAL A 145 -4.81 -0.11 0.16
CA VAL A 145 -6.27 -0.38 0.12
C VAL A 145 -7.08 0.87 0.51
N SER A 146 -6.67 1.59 1.55
CA SER A 146 -7.34 2.81 1.99
C SER A 146 -6.44 3.75 2.78
N GLY A 147 -6.64 5.06 2.60
CA GLY A 147 -5.94 6.10 3.34
C GLY A 147 -4.42 6.04 3.14
N ARG A 148 -3.68 5.99 4.25
CA ARG A 148 -2.22 5.82 4.29
C ARG A 148 -1.81 4.58 5.10
N GLU A 149 -2.74 3.67 5.32
CA GLU A 149 -2.54 2.40 6.01
C GLU A 149 -1.97 1.38 5.01
N PHE A 150 -0.64 1.33 4.89
CA PHE A 150 -0.03 0.47 3.87
C PHE A 150 -0.13 -1.02 4.23
N ALA A 151 -0.16 -1.35 5.52
CA ALA A 151 -0.29 -2.71 6.01
C ALA A 151 -1.06 -2.74 7.33
N HIS A 152 -1.50 -3.92 7.76
CA HIS A 152 -2.05 -4.11 9.10
C HIS A 152 -1.82 -5.51 9.63
N ILE A 153 -1.68 -5.60 10.96
CA ILE A 153 -1.38 -6.84 11.67
C ILE A 153 -2.59 -7.24 12.50
N HIS A 154 -3.08 -8.46 12.31
CA HIS A 154 -4.14 -9.08 13.11
C HIS A 154 -3.65 -9.43 14.52
N PRO A 155 -4.56 -9.62 15.50
CA PRO A 155 -4.17 -10.04 16.85
C PRO A 155 -3.34 -11.33 16.91
N ASP A 156 -3.54 -12.24 15.94
CA ASP A 156 -2.81 -13.50 15.83
C ASP A 156 -1.44 -13.38 15.14
N GLY A 157 -1.00 -12.16 14.79
CA GLY A 157 0.29 -11.89 14.14
C GLY A 157 0.32 -12.16 12.63
N SER A 158 -0.77 -12.67 12.04
CA SER A 158 -0.94 -12.64 10.59
C SER A 158 -1.14 -11.20 10.12
N LEU A 159 -0.75 -10.86 8.89
CA LEU A 159 -0.83 -9.47 8.44
C LEU A 159 -1.08 -9.35 6.94
N HIS A 160 -1.67 -8.24 6.54
CA HIS A 160 -1.85 -7.88 5.14
C HIS A 160 -0.89 -6.78 4.74
N ALA A 161 -0.23 -6.96 3.60
CA ALA A 161 0.76 -6.04 3.08
C ALA A 161 0.81 -6.11 1.54
N PRO A 162 0.97 -4.99 0.83
CA PRO A 162 1.27 -4.97 -0.59
C PRO A 162 2.76 -5.23 -0.84
N LEU A 163 3.08 -6.13 -1.76
CA LEU A 163 4.44 -6.40 -2.24
C LEU A 163 4.49 -6.19 -3.76
N PRO A 164 5.68 -6.09 -4.37
CA PRO A 164 5.80 -6.29 -5.81
C PRO A 164 5.19 -7.64 -6.22
N TYR A 165 4.51 -7.70 -7.36
CA TYR A 165 3.76 -8.88 -7.79
C TYR A 165 4.57 -10.18 -7.79
N GLU A 166 5.78 -10.15 -8.36
CA GLU A 166 6.67 -11.32 -8.40
C GLU A 166 7.04 -11.81 -6.99
N ARG A 167 7.22 -10.88 -6.06
CA ARG A 167 7.52 -11.20 -4.66
C ARG A 167 6.31 -11.79 -3.95
N ALA A 168 5.10 -11.31 -4.23
CA ALA A 168 3.87 -11.91 -3.72
C ALA A 168 3.67 -13.36 -4.20
N LEU A 169 4.03 -13.66 -5.45
CA LEU A 169 4.02 -15.02 -5.98
C LEU A 169 5.02 -15.92 -5.24
N GLU A 170 6.23 -15.42 -5.02
CA GLU A 170 7.27 -16.15 -4.28
C GLU A 170 6.85 -16.43 -2.82
N VAL A 171 6.28 -15.44 -2.13
CA VAL A 171 5.71 -15.60 -0.78
C VAL A 171 4.71 -16.76 -0.74
N ALA A 172 3.83 -16.86 -1.74
CA ALA A 172 2.82 -17.90 -1.83
C ALA A 172 3.38 -19.28 -2.20
N GLU A 173 4.41 -19.30 -3.06
CA GLU A 173 5.14 -20.51 -3.46
C GLU A 173 5.91 -21.10 -2.27
N LYS A 174 6.67 -20.26 -1.56
CA LYS A 174 7.53 -20.64 -0.43
C LYS A 174 6.79 -20.85 0.89
N GLY A 175 5.48 -20.65 0.90
CA GLY A 175 4.63 -20.93 2.07
C GLY A 175 4.68 -19.88 3.17
N TRP A 176 5.20 -18.68 2.89
CA TRP A 176 5.21 -17.54 3.83
C TRP A 176 3.88 -16.80 3.90
N GLY A 177 3.00 -17.02 2.93
CA GLY A 177 1.70 -16.40 2.87
C GLY A 177 0.85 -16.91 1.71
N GLU A 178 -0.16 -16.13 1.36
CA GLU A 178 -0.92 -16.30 0.13
C GLU A 178 -1.45 -14.96 -0.37
N ARG A 179 -1.78 -14.88 -1.67
CA ARG A 179 -2.43 -13.69 -2.24
C ARG A 179 -3.77 -13.46 -1.56
N HIS A 180 -4.08 -12.19 -1.30
CA HIS A 180 -5.35 -11.78 -0.74
C HIS A 180 -6.51 -12.08 -1.71
N PRO A 181 -7.74 -12.38 -1.25
CA PRO A 181 -8.90 -12.57 -2.12
C PRO A 181 -9.18 -11.39 -3.06
N TRP A 182 -8.78 -10.18 -2.67
CA TRP A 182 -8.92 -8.97 -3.51
C TRP A 182 -7.76 -8.72 -4.46
N ALA A 183 -6.74 -9.58 -4.50
CA ALA A 183 -5.52 -9.28 -5.25
C ALA A 183 -5.76 -9.07 -6.75
N ASP A 184 -6.85 -9.62 -7.30
CA ASP A 184 -7.24 -9.44 -8.71
C ASP A 184 -8.44 -8.49 -8.91
N GLU A 185 -8.92 -7.84 -7.85
CA GLU A 185 -10.12 -6.98 -7.94
C GLU A 185 -9.82 -5.56 -8.45
N ARG A 186 -8.57 -5.11 -8.35
CA ARG A 186 -8.17 -3.75 -8.73
C ARG A 186 -6.71 -3.71 -9.18
N GLU A 187 -6.42 -2.87 -10.17
CA GLU A 187 -5.05 -2.52 -10.56
C GLU A 187 -4.26 -1.97 -9.35
N GLY A 188 -3.04 -2.48 -9.16
CA GLY A 188 -2.16 -2.17 -8.02
C GLY A 188 -2.32 -3.11 -6.82
N TRP A 189 -3.35 -3.96 -6.78
CA TRP A 189 -3.56 -4.92 -5.67
C TRP A 189 -3.02 -6.31 -5.96
N ASP A 190 -2.42 -6.51 -7.13
CA ASP A 190 -1.91 -7.79 -7.63
C ASP A 190 -0.89 -8.44 -6.69
N GLY A 191 -0.12 -7.63 -5.96
CA GLY A 191 0.81 -8.07 -4.93
C GLY A 191 0.30 -7.98 -3.48
N LEU A 192 -0.99 -7.74 -3.25
CA LEU A 192 -1.58 -7.76 -1.91
C LEU A 192 -1.63 -9.20 -1.38
N VAL A 193 -0.98 -9.43 -0.24
CA VAL A 193 -0.88 -10.75 0.40
C VAL A 193 -1.43 -10.77 1.81
N MET A 194 -1.73 -11.96 2.31
CA MET A 194 -1.66 -12.28 3.74
C MET A 194 -0.29 -12.95 4.00
N LEU A 195 0.53 -12.37 4.87
CA LEU A 195 1.67 -13.08 5.46
C LEU A 195 1.22 -13.85 6.69
N PHE A 196 1.78 -15.04 6.87
CA PHE A 196 1.37 -15.91 7.96
C PHE A 196 2.02 -15.52 9.30
N THR A 197 1.31 -15.81 10.39
CA THR A 197 1.82 -15.69 11.77
C THR A 197 3.21 -16.32 11.90
N PRO A 198 4.25 -15.57 12.29
CA PRO A 198 5.55 -16.15 12.58
C PRO A 198 5.50 -17.01 13.86
N GLN A 199 6.07 -18.21 13.78
CA GLN A 199 6.10 -19.21 14.86
C GLN A 199 7.50 -19.38 15.48
N SER A 200 8.45 -18.53 15.10
CA SER A 200 9.77 -18.44 15.74
C SER A 200 10.40 -17.07 15.48
N MET A 201 11.53 -16.78 16.12
CA MET A 201 12.27 -15.55 15.86
C MET A 201 12.87 -15.53 14.45
N GLU A 202 13.29 -16.68 13.95
CA GLU A 202 13.78 -16.83 12.57
C GLU A 202 12.67 -16.61 11.54
N GLU A 203 11.47 -17.12 11.80
CA GLU A 203 10.30 -16.79 10.96
C GLU A 203 9.97 -15.30 11.04
N LEU A 204 10.05 -14.70 12.23
CA LEU A 204 9.83 -13.28 12.42
C LEU A 204 10.82 -12.43 11.62
N ASP A 205 12.10 -12.81 11.55
CA ASP A 205 13.09 -12.07 10.76
C ASP A 205 12.73 -12.01 9.28
N ILE A 206 12.22 -13.12 8.73
CA ILE A 206 11.76 -13.20 7.33
C ILE A 206 10.45 -12.43 7.15
N THR A 207 9.48 -12.60 8.05
CA THR A 207 8.22 -11.85 8.00
C THR A 207 8.48 -10.34 8.10
N PHE A 208 9.39 -9.91 8.97
CA PHE A 208 9.73 -8.49 9.08
C PHE A 208 10.49 -7.97 7.86
N GLN A 209 11.38 -8.77 7.25
CA GLN A 209 11.98 -8.42 5.97
C GLN A 209 10.90 -8.15 4.91
N LEU A 210 9.87 -8.98 4.83
CA LEU A 210 8.75 -8.76 3.90
C LEU A 210 7.92 -7.51 4.23
N ILE A 211 7.76 -7.16 5.52
CA ILE A 211 7.13 -5.89 5.92
C ILE A 211 8.00 -4.70 5.43
N VAL A 212 9.32 -4.78 5.55
CA VAL A 212 10.23 -3.74 5.06
C VAL A 212 10.20 -3.63 3.55
N GLU A 213 10.16 -4.76 2.82
CA GLU A 213 9.99 -4.77 1.37
C GLU A 213 8.66 -4.14 0.94
N SER A 214 7.58 -4.40 1.68
CA SER A 214 6.27 -3.76 1.47
C SER A 214 6.34 -2.24 1.69
N TYR A 215 6.96 -1.81 2.79
CA TYR A 215 7.18 -0.40 3.07
C TYR A 215 7.98 0.27 1.94
N ASN A 216 9.13 -0.30 1.56
CA ASN A 216 9.98 0.20 0.49
C ASN A 216 9.23 0.26 -0.85
N HIS A 217 8.43 -0.76 -1.17
CA HIS A 217 7.58 -0.77 -2.35
C HIS A 217 6.60 0.41 -2.34
N VAL A 218 5.87 0.61 -1.25
CA VAL A 218 4.86 1.68 -1.18
C VAL A 218 5.48 3.08 -1.19
N THR A 219 6.61 3.27 -0.48
CA THR A 219 7.22 4.60 -0.29
C THR A 219 8.30 4.94 -1.30
N GLY A 220 8.82 3.96 -2.05
CA GLY A 220 10.02 4.10 -2.89
C GLY A 220 11.30 4.34 -2.08
N GLN A 221 11.32 3.98 -0.79
CA GLN A 221 12.51 4.06 0.04
C GLN A 221 13.35 2.79 -0.11
N THR A 222 14.56 2.80 0.46
CA THR A 222 15.50 1.68 0.40
C THR A 222 16.11 1.42 1.77
N VAL A 223 15.26 1.24 2.78
CA VAL A 223 15.71 0.90 4.14
C VAL A 223 15.95 -0.60 4.26
N GLN A 224 16.84 -1.01 5.17
CA GLN A 224 17.18 -2.43 5.36
C GLN A 224 16.56 -2.96 6.65
N ALA A 225 16.01 -4.17 6.62
CA ALA A 225 15.39 -4.80 7.78
C ALA A 225 16.35 -4.97 8.97
N ALA A 226 17.64 -5.11 8.69
CA ALA A 226 18.70 -5.24 9.71
C ALA A 226 18.95 -3.94 10.50
N ASP A 227 18.45 -2.79 10.03
CA ASP A 227 18.58 -1.51 10.73
C ASP A 227 17.55 -1.35 11.87
N PHE A 228 16.61 -2.30 11.98
CA PHE A 228 15.48 -2.24 12.91
C PHE A 228 15.35 -3.56 13.68
N GLU A 229 15.77 -3.54 14.96
CA GLU A 229 15.69 -4.67 15.89
C GLU A 229 14.52 -4.62 16.87
#